data_AF-A0A2N1PTB1-F1
#
_entry.id   AF-A0A2N1PTB1-F1
#
_cell.length_a   1.000
_cell.length_b   1.000
_cell.length_c   1.000
_cell.angle_alpha   90.00
_cell.angle_beta   90.00
_cell.angle_gamma   90.00
#
_symmetry.space_group_name_H-M   'P 1'
#
loop_
_entity.id
_entity.type
_entity.pdbx_description
1 polymer ?
#
loop_
_entity_poly.entity_id
_entity_poly.type
_entity_poly.pdbx_seq_one_letter_code
_entity_poly.pdbx_strand_id
1 'polypeptide(L)'
;YRTELDRQFKNEKSNFKIAIVVDMWLTGFDVPSLDTMYIDKPLQEHTLIQTISRVNRVYPGKEKGLIVDYFGFKSHMNLALKKFNRADSEVFEGIDEAIKIVKDELDILRRVFKNFDDAMFFTGSPVQKLNCLKHASEYVQLTDDLEKRFMASVKRMKSAYDLCSSSENISKLERDKIYFYGAVRSIIFKLTKGDAPDTAQMNDYVRKMIQEAILSEGVEEVFTRSKIVGSRSVDIFSDEYLERINKIPLKNTKIKVLTKLLKDAIEAYKKVNRIKGIQFSEKLQKMIDSYNNRHGDKVYAEEILDNVAEELTKLLKELEADKESFKDLGIDFEEKAFFDILVEIAKQHDFYEDYIKQHGEQKLIELSKEMKKIVDDKSRYTDWAKKEDIKADLKVSIILTMADYGYPPVVQDEVFKEIFLQAENFKKYQ
;
A
#
# COMPACT_ATOMS: atom_id res chain seq x y z
N TYR A 1 -29.47 51.99 5.42
CA TYR A 1 -28.12 51.49 5.07
C TYR A 1 -28.01 49.98 5.29
N ARG A 2 -28.14 49.46 6.51
CA ARG A 2 -28.06 48.00 6.81
C ARG A 2 -29.00 47.12 5.98
N THR A 3 -30.27 47.53 5.83
CA THR A 3 -31.28 46.80 5.04
C THR A 3 -30.93 46.76 3.55
N GLU A 4 -30.24 47.78 3.05
CA GLU A 4 -29.80 47.84 1.66
C GLU A 4 -28.63 46.86 1.42
N LEU A 5 -27.69 46.77 2.36
CA LEU A 5 -26.59 45.80 2.29
C LEU A 5 -27.09 44.34 2.38
N ASP A 6 -28.09 44.06 3.22
CA ASP A 6 -28.77 42.76 3.27
C ASP A 6 -29.39 42.41 1.90
N ARG A 7 -30.20 43.32 1.35
CA ARG A 7 -30.84 43.15 0.04
C ARG A 7 -29.82 42.93 -1.08
N GLN A 8 -28.72 43.69 -1.07
CA GLN A 8 -27.68 43.57 -2.10
C GLN A 8 -26.88 42.27 -1.96
N PHE A 9 -26.59 41.80 -0.76
CA PHE A 9 -25.83 40.56 -0.56
C PHE A 9 -26.65 39.31 -0.91
N LYS A 10 -27.97 39.34 -0.68
CA LYS A 10 -28.91 38.29 -1.12
C LYS A 10 -29.10 38.24 -2.63
N ASN A 11 -28.80 39.33 -3.35
CA ASN A 11 -28.99 39.40 -4.79
C ASN A 11 -27.78 38.83 -5.53
N GLU A 12 -27.97 37.72 -6.23
CA GLU A 12 -26.92 37.03 -7.01
C GLU A 12 -26.32 37.88 -8.13
N LYS A 13 -27.07 38.85 -8.66
CA LYS A 13 -26.57 39.77 -9.71
C LYS A 13 -25.83 40.97 -9.13
N SER A 14 -25.80 41.11 -7.80
CA SER A 14 -25.06 42.17 -7.13
C SER A 14 -23.55 41.96 -7.25
N ASN A 15 -22.80 43.06 -7.37
CA ASN A 15 -21.34 43.06 -7.27
C ASN A 15 -20.83 42.92 -5.83
N PHE A 16 -21.73 42.99 -4.83
CA PHE A 16 -21.39 42.81 -3.42
C PHE A 16 -21.29 41.31 -3.06
N LYS A 17 -20.08 40.74 -3.24
CA LYS A 17 -19.82 39.29 -3.09
C LYS A 17 -19.18 38.87 -1.77
N ILE A 18 -18.58 39.80 -1.04
CA ILE A 18 -17.89 39.52 0.23
C ILE A 18 -18.42 40.47 1.29
N ALA A 19 -18.87 39.92 2.41
CA ALA A 19 -19.29 40.67 3.58
C ALA A 19 -18.36 40.35 4.76
N ILE A 20 -17.76 41.38 5.35
CA ILE A 20 -16.95 41.25 6.57
C ILE A 20 -17.83 41.69 7.74
N VAL A 21 -18.06 40.77 8.67
CA VAL A 21 -18.97 40.96 9.80
C VAL A 21 -18.31 40.50 11.11
N VAL A 22 -18.69 41.12 12.23
CA VAL A 22 -18.18 40.76 13.56
C VAL A 22 -19.18 39.86 14.31
N ASP A 23 -20.40 40.37 14.54
CA ASP A 23 -21.50 39.62 15.19
C ASP A 23 -22.81 39.70 14.41
N MET A 24 -22.90 40.62 13.45
CA MET A 24 -24.08 40.74 12.60
C MET A 24 -24.13 39.58 11.60
N TRP A 25 -25.35 39.15 11.25
CA TRP A 25 -25.61 38.10 10.27
C TRP A 25 -25.13 36.69 10.65
N LEU A 26 -24.61 36.50 11.87
CA LEU A 26 -24.38 35.17 12.46
C LEU A 26 -25.70 34.51 12.91
N THR A 27 -26.73 35.31 13.19
CA THR A 27 -28.09 34.84 13.54
C THR A 27 -29.15 35.54 12.68
N GLY A 28 -30.18 34.79 12.28
CA GLY A 28 -31.36 35.32 11.56
C GLY A 28 -31.16 35.78 10.12
N PHE A 29 -29.93 35.73 9.59
CA PHE A 29 -29.62 36.07 8.19
C PHE A 29 -29.46 34.78 7.37
N ASP A 30 -30.15 34.69 6.24
CA ASP A 30 -30.23 33.47 5.43
C ASP A 30 -30.00 33.80 3.96
N VAL A 31 -28.98 33.17 3.38
CA VAL A 31 -28.60 33.32 1.97
C VAL A 31 -28.30 31.92 1.44
N PRO A 32 -29.27 31.24 0.80
CA PRO A 32 -29.09 29.84 0.37
C PRO A 32 -27.90 29.63 -0.57
N SER A 33 -27.60 30.61 -1.42
CA SER A 33 -26.48 30.61 -2.36
C SER A 33 -25.11 30.85 -1.71
N LEU A 34 -25.02 31.12 -0.40
CA LEU A 34 -23.75 31.32 0.30
C LEU A 34 -22.95 30.03 0.36
N ASP A 35 -21.82 29.97 -0.34
CA ASP A 35 -21.00 28.76 -0.49
C ASP A 35 -19.81 28.68 0.47
N THR A 36 -19.16 29.80 0.75
CA THR A 36 -17.90 29.83 1.50
C THR A 36 -17.98 30.79 2.68
N MET A 37 -17.45 30.38 3.85
CA MET A 37 -17.32 31.22 5.03
C MET A 37 -15.91 31.14 5.62
N TYR A 38 -15.33 32.31 5.88
CA TYR A 38 -14.04 32.48 6.54
C TYR A 38 -14.28 32.86 8.00
N ILE A 39 -13.70 32.09 8.93
CA ILE A 39 -13.89 32.30 10.37
C ILE A 39 -12.53 32.62 11.00
N ASP A 40 -12.43 33.84 11.50
CA ASP A 40 -11.29 34.35 12.28
C ASP A 40 -11.78 34.90 13.63
N LYS A 41 -12.60 34.11 14.33
CA LYS A 41 -13.20 34.47 15.62
C LYS A 41 -13.39 33.24 16.50
N PRO A 42 -13.10 33.31 17.81
CA PRO A 42 -13.51 32.29 18.78
C PRO A 42 -15.02 32.19 18.90
N LEU A 43 -15.59 31.12 18.35
CA LEU A 43 -17.02 30.80 18.44
C LEU A 43 -17.24 29.68 19.46
N GLN A 44 -18.18 29.90 20.38
CA GLN A 44 -18.60 28.89 21.36
C GLN A 44 -19.64 27.93 20.76
N GLU A 45 -19.71 26.70 21.28
CA GLU A 45 -20.40 25.52 20.71
C GLU A 45 -21.72 25.80 19.97
N HIS A 46 -22.71 26.42 20.64
CA HIS A 46 -24.03 26.65 20.06
C HIS A 46 -24.02 27.67 18.92
N THR A 47 -23.20 28.71 19.03
CA THR A 47 -23.02 29.74 18.00
C THR A 47 -22.30 29.17 16.78
N LEU A 48 -21.37 28.22 17.00
CA LEU A 48 -20.61 27.58 15.92
C LEU A 48 -21.51 26.78 14.98
N ILE A 49 -22.38 25.90 15.50
CA ILE A 49 -23.30 25.10 14.65
C ILE A 49 -24.28 26.00 13.89
N GLN A 50 -24.81 27.03 14.56
CA GLN A 50 -25.70 28.00 13.92
C GLN A 50 -25.02 28.78 12.80
N THR A 51 -23.72 29.06 12.95
CA THR A 51 -22.91 29.78 11.95
C THR A 51 -22.57 28.86 10.76
N ILE A 52 -22.11 27.64 11.04
CA ILE A 52 -21.75 26.63 10.02
C ILE A 52 -22.95 26.21 9.18
N SER A 53 -24.11 26.00 9.81
CA SER A 53 -25.34 25.55 9.12
C SER A 53 -25.86 26.55 8.08
N ARG A 54 -25.42 27.81 8.11
CA ARG A 54 -25.75 28.82 7.09
C ARG A 54 -25.12 28.50 5.74
N VAL A 55 -23.91 27.96 5.75
CA VAL A 55 -23.18 27.58 4.55
C VAL A 55 -23.70 26.24 4.00
N ASN A 56 -24.46 25.46 4.78
CA ASN A 56 -24.99 24.17 4.36
C ASN A 56 -26.46 24.20 3.87
N ARG A 57 -26.94 25.37 3.41
CA ARG A 57 -28.25 25.48 2.76
C ARG A 57 -28.20 24.88 1.34
N VAL A 58 -29.20 24.09 1.00
CA VAL A 58 -29.38 23.50 -0.33
C VAL A 58 -29.68 24.59 -1.34
N TYR A 59 -28.93 24.62 -2.44
CA TYR A 59 -29.11 25.57 -3.53
C TYR A 59 -28.69 24.92 -4.87
N PRO A 60 -29.38 25.18 -5.99
CA PRO A 60 -29.05 24.58 -7.29
C PRO A 60 -27.60 24.85 -7.72
N GLY A 61 -26.86 23.79 -8.06
CA GLY A 61 -25.45 23.87 -8.47
C GLY A 61 -24.43 23.97 -7.33
N LYS A 62 -24.88 23.91 -6.07
CA LYS A 62 -24.02 23.89 -4.89
C LYS A 62 -23.99 22.49 -4.28
N GLU A 63 -22.83 21.84 -4.34
CA GLU A 63 -22.64 20.47 -3.83
C GLU A 63 -22.29 20.41 -2.35
N LYS A 64 -21.65 21.46 -1.81
CA LYS A 64 -21.16 21.51 -0.42
C LYS A 64 -21.01 22.96 0.04
N GLY A 65 -20.88 23.15 1.35
CA GLY A 65 -20.43 24.41 1.93
C GLY A 65 -18.95 24.32 2.33
N LEU A 66 -18.16 25.35 2.01
CA LEU A 66 -16.75 25.44 2.40
C LEU A 66 -16.57 26.34 3.62
N ILE A 67 -15.85 25.85 4.62
CA ILE A 67 -15.47 26.62 5.80
C ILE A 67 -13.97 26.67 5.92
N VAL A 68 -13.45 27.90 5.98
CA VAL A 68 -12.02 28.17 6.14
C VAL A 68 -11.82 28.74 7.54
N ASP A 69 -11.16 27.94 8.38
CA ASP A 69 -10.95 28.23 9.80
C ASP A 69 -9.48 28.58 10.05
N TYR A 70 -9.24 29.77 10.60
CA TYR A 70 -7.90 30.28 10.92
C TYR A 70 -7.47 30.07 12.38
N PHE A 71 -8.37 29.61 13.25
CA PHE A 71 -8.11 29.48 14.69
C PHE A 71 -8.01 28.01 15.15
N GLY A 72 -8.58 27.06 14.39
CA GLY A 72 -8.41 25.63 14.65
C GLY A 72 -9.50 25.00 15.52
N PHE A 73 -10.77 25.31 15.25
CA PHE A 73 -11.95 24.78 15.93
C PHE A 73 -12.36 23.36 15.52
N LYS A 74 -11.60 22.63 14.71
CA LYS A 74 -11.94 21.24 14.33
C LYS A 74 -12.30 20.36 15.54
N SER A 75 -11.61 20.53 16.66
CA SER A 75 -11.89 19.86 17.94
C SER A 75 -13.22 20.31 18.58
N HIS A 76 -13.49 21.62 18.60
CA HIS A 76 -14.71 22.22 19.14
C HIS A 76 -15.95 21.95 18.26
N MET A 77 -15.78 21.94 16.94
CA MET A 77 -16.80 21.57 15.95
C MET A 77 -17.21 20.11 16.13
N ASN A 78 -16.24 19.20 16.27
CA ASN A 78 -16.53 17.80 16.55
C ASN A 78 -17.27 17.61 17.89
N LEU A 79 -16.93 18.41 18.91
CA LEU A 79 -17.62 18.39 20.21
C LEU A 79 -19.06 18.91 20.10
N ALA A 80 -19.27 19.99 19.34
CA ALA A 80 -20.58 20.61 19.14
C ALA A 80 -21.50 19.71 18.28
N LEU A 81 -21.00 19.15 17.17
CA LEU A 81 -21.73 18.21 16.32
C LEU A 81 -22.12 16.93 17.09
N LYS A 82 -21.29 16.45 18.03
CA LYS A 82 -21.63 15.33 18.93
C LYS A 82 -22.81 15.62 19.86
N LYS A 83 -23.02 16.87 20.28
CA LYS A 83 -24.18 17.26 21.11
C LYS A 83 -25.48 17.33 20.30
N PHE A 84 -25.40 17.65 19.00
CA PHE A 84 -26.55 17.76 18.10
C PHE A 84 -26.94 16.43 17.43
N ASN A 85 -25.99 15.53 17.15
CA ASN A 85 -26.21 14.24 16.48
C ASN A 85 -26.75 13.13 17.40
N ARG A 86 -27.30 13.46 18.58
CA ARG A 86 -27.95 12.49 19.50
C ARG A 86 -29.24 11.87 18.94
N ALA A 87 -29.62 12.15 17.69
CA ALA A 87 -30.84 11.62 17.10
C ALA A 87 -30.65 10.35 16.28
N ASP A 88 -29.48 10.06 15.69
CA ASP A 88 -29.32 8.85 14.87
C ASP A 88 -27.87 8.33 14.82
N SER A 89 -27.72 7.09 15.31
CA SER A 89 -26.70 6.07 14.98
C SER A 89 -25.27 6.18 15.55
N GLU A 90 -24.94 5.22 16.44
CA GLU A 90 -23.65 4.56 16.74
C GLU A 90 -22.33 5.26 16.36
N VAL A 91 -21.90 6.27 17.14
CA VAL A 91 -20.52 6.81 17.10
C VAL A 91 -20.00 7.00 18.53
N PHE A 92 -18.89 6.33 18.87
CA PHE A 92 -18.09 6.33 20.11
C PHE A 92 -18.50 7.35 21.20
N GLU A 93 -18.84 6.84 22.38
CA GLU A 93 -19.32 7.57 23.54
C GLU A 93 -18.17 8.31 24.26
N GLY A 94 -17.75 9.45 23.71
CA GLY A 94 -17.00 10.47 24.45
C GLY A 94 -15.49 10.26 24.62
N ILE A 95 -14.83 11.31 25.13
CA ILE A 95 -13.37 11.36 25.34
C ILE A 95 -12.92 10.35 26.41
N ASP A 96 -13.76 10.11 27.41
CA ASP A 96 -13.46 9.18 28.51
C ASP A 96 -13.42 7.73 28.05
N GLU A 97 -14.31 7.32 27.14
CA GLU A 97 -14.26 5.98 26.53
C GLU A 97 -13.00 5.82 25.66
N ALA A 98 -12.64 6.85 24.89
CA ALA A 98 -11.40 6.84 24.12
C ALA A 98 -10.15 6.71 25.02
N ILE A 99 -10.12 7.40 26.17
CA ILE A 99 -9.04 7.27 27.15
C ILE A 99 -8.98 5.85 27.71
N LYS A 100 -10.14 5.25 28.02
CA LYS A 100 -10.22 3.86 28.50
C LYS A 100 -9.64 2.89 27.46
N ILE A 101 -10.04 3.01 26.20
CA ILE A 101 -9.50 2.19 25.10
C ILE A 101 -7.98 2.36 24.97
N VAL A 102 -7.45 3.59 25.04
CA VAL A 102 -6.00 3.82 25.01
C VAL A 102 -5.30 3.08 26.15
N LYS A 103 -5.83 3.16 27.38
CA LYS A 103 -5.25 2.51 28.56
C LYS A 103 -5.31 0.99 28.47
N ASP A 104 -6.45 0.44 28.02
CA ASP A 104 -6.63 -1.00 27.83
C ASP A 104 -5.66 -1.54 26.78
N GLU A 105 -5.51 -0.86 25.64
CA GLU A 105 -4.56 -1.26 24.61
C GLU A 105 -3.09 -1.07 25.05
N LEU A 106 -2.77 -0.04 25.83
CA LEU A 106 -1.45 0.12 26.43
C LEU A 106 -1.12 -1.01 27.42
N ASP A 107 -2.11 -1.56 28.13
CA ASP A 107 -1.89 -2.74 28.98
C ASP A 107 -1.63 -4.00 28.14
N ILE A 108 -2.39 -4.20 27.07
CA ILE A 108 -2.14 -5.30 26.12
C ILE A 108 -0.73 -5.20 25.52
N LEU A 109 -0.33 -4.02 25.05
CA LEU A 109 0.99 -3.80 24.47
C LEU A 109 2.13 -3.99 25.49
N ARG A 110 1.92 -3.62 26.76
CA ARG A 110 2.86 -3.93 27.84
C ARG A 110 3.04 -5.42 28.05
N ARG A 111 1.96 -6.21 27.97
CA ARG A 111 2.04 -7.68 28.06
C ARG A 111 2.77 -8.29 26.86
N VAL A 112 2.52 -7.75 25.66
CA VAL A 112 3.24 -8.14 24.43
C VAL A 112 4.75 -7.91 24.59
N PHE A 113 5.15 -6.77 25.16
CA PHE A 113 6.55 -6.38 25.35
C PHE A 113 7.17 -6.83 26.68
N LYS A 114 6.51 -7.71 27.45
CA LYS A 114 6.97 -8.10 28.81
C LYS A 114 8.43 -8.59 28.84
N ASN A 115 8.88 -9.27 27.79
CA ASN A 115 10.22 -9.86 27.70
C ASN A 115 11.18 -9.02 26.83
N PHE A 116 10.86 -7.75 26.59
CA PHE A 116 11.68 -6.83 25.81
C PHE A 116 12.04 -5.60 26.65
N ASP A 117 13.32 -5.24 26.67
CA ASP A 117 13.79 -4.02 27.34
C ASP A 117 13.70 -2.81 26.40
N ASP A 118 12.74 -1.92 26.68
CA ASP A 118 12.54 -0.68 25.93
C ASP A 118 13.11 0.56 26.64
N ALA A 119 13.85 0.41 27.75
CA ALA A 119 14.36 1.53 28.54
C ALA A 119 15.22 2.50 27.71
N MET A 120 16.08 1.94 26.84
CA MET A 120 16.98 2.71 25.97
C MET A 120 16.24 3.65 25.00
N PHE A 121 14.98 3.37 24.64
CA PHE A 121 14.18 4.30 23.84
C PHE A 121 13.85 5.58 24.60
N PHE A 122 13.66 5.51 25.92
CA PHE A 122 13.28 6.66 26.74
C PHE A 122 14.52 7.44 27.19
N THR A 123 15.57 6.74 27.63
CA THR A 123 16.73 7.34 28.29
C THR A 123 18.00 7.44 27.44
N GLY A 124 18.10 6.70 26.33
CA GLY A 124 19.32 6.59 25.53
C GLY A 124 19.58 7.78 24.60
N SER A 125 20.79 7.80 24.01
CA SER A 125 21.15 8.68 22.89
C SER A 125 20.34 8.35 21.62
N PRO A 126 20.28 9.25 20.61
CA PRO A 126 19.53 8.99 19.38
C PRO A 126 19.84 7.63 18.71
N VAL A 127 21.11 7.24 18.67
CA VAL A 127 21.56 5.94 18.12
C VAL A 127 21.07 4.76 18.97
N GLN A 128 21.08 4.89 20.31
CA GLN A 128 20.57 3.85 21.20
C GLN A 128 19.05 3.70 21.10
N LYS A 129 18.32 4.83 20.97
CA LYS A 129 16.87 4.82 20.77
C LYS A 129 16.51 4.16 19.44
N LEU A 130 17.28 4.47 18.40
CA LEU A 130 17.21 3.78 17.12
C LEU A 130 17.39 2.27 17.27
N ASN A 131 18.52 1.84 17.83
CA ASN A 131 18.77 0.40 17.98
C ASN A 131 17.67 -0.29 18.80
N CYS A 132 17.13 0.37 19.82
CA CYS A 132 15.97 -0.12 20.56
C CYS A 132 14.74 -0.31 19.65
N LEU A 133 14.40 0.65 18.78
CA LEU A 133 13.31 0.51 17.80
C LEU A 133 13.54 -0.64 16.81
N LYS A 134 14.78 -0.85 16.36
CA LYS A 134 15.15 -1.96 15.47
C LYS A 134 14.91 -3.31 16.15
N HIS A 135 15.48 -3.50 17.33
CA HIS A 135 15.30 -4.73 18.10
C HIS A 135 13.85 -4.95 18.53
N ALA A 136 13.09 -3.88 18.80
CA ALA A 136 11.66 -3.97 19.09
C ALA A 136 10.87 -4.45 17.87
N SER A 137 11.22 -3.97 16.68
CA SER A 137 10.60 -4.39 15.41
C SER A 137 10.92 -5.85 15.10
N GLU A 138 12.15 -6.29 15.34
CA GLU A 138 12.58 -7.68 15.23
C GLU A 138 11.84 -8.58 16.23
N TYR A 139 11.72 -8.13 17.48
CA TYR A 139 11.03 -8.85 18.54
C TYR A 139 9.55 -9.10 18.24
N VAL A 140 8.84 -8.08 17.75
CA VAL A 140 7.42 -8.22 17.37
C VAL A 140 7.23 -9.21 16.22
N GLN A 141 8.22 -9.36 15.35
CA GLN A 141 8.17 -10.26 14.20
C GLN A 141 8.55 -11.70 14.55
N LEU A 142 8.74 -12.06 15.84
CA LEU A 142 9.07 -13.41 16.28
C LEU A 142 8.03 -14.47 15.90
N THR A 143 6.76 -14.11 15.80
CA THR A 143 5.70 -14.97 15.23
C THR A 143 4.68 -14.12 14.48
N ASP A 144 3.99 -14.72 13.52
CA ASP A 144 2.92 -14.04 12.78
C ASP A 144 1.75 -13.61 13.69
N ASP A 145 1.40 -14.43 14.70
CA ASP A 145 0.39 -14.06 15.72
C ASP A 145 0.82 -12.82 16.51
N LEU A 146 2.07 -12.77 16.97
CA LEU A 146 2.60 -11.65 17.74
C LEU A 146 2.58 -10.36 16.92
N GLU A 147 3.03 -10.43 15.66
CA GLU A 147 3.01 -9.32 14.72
C GLU A 147 1.58 -8.82 14.50
N LYS A 148 0.64 -9.72 14.17
CA LYS A 148 -0.77 -9.38 13.94
C LYS A 148 -1.42 -8.74 15.15
N ARG A 149 -1.23 -9.30 16.33
CA ARG A 149 -1.80 -8.78 17.59
C ARG A 149 -1.23 -7.41 17.92
N PHE A 150 0.08 -7.24 17.82
CA PHE A 150 0.74 -5.95 18.01
C PHE A 150 0.19 -4.90 17.04
N MET A 151 0.18 -5.20 15.73
CA MET A 151 -0.26 -4.27 14.70
C MET A 151 -1.71 -3.85 14.88
N ALA A 152 -2.58 -4.78 15.29
CA ALA A 152 -3.99 -4.50 15.56
C ALA A 152 -4.18 -3.64 16.83
N SER A 153 -3.48 -3.96 17.92
CA SER A 153 -3.54 -3.19 19.16
C SER A 153 -3.02 -1.77 18.99
N VAL A 154 -1.87 -1.57 18.34
CA VAL A 154 -1.36 -0.21 18.08
C VAL A 154 -2.31 0.58 17.16
N LYS A 155 -2.96 -0.07 16.19
CA LYS A 155 -3.97 0.58 15.34
C LYS A 155 -5.14 1.10 16.18
N ARG A 156 -5.74 0.26 17.03
CA ARG A 156 -6.87 0.64 17.90
C ARG A 156 -6.47 1.72 18.90
N MET A 157 -5.31 1.56 19.55
CA MET A 157 -4.73 2.55 20.45
C MET A 157 -4.55 3.91 19.76
N LYS A 158 -3.96 3.94 18.55
CA LYS A 158 -3.73 5.18 17.82
C LYS A 158 -5.03 5.87 17.45
N SER A 159 -6.00 5.13 16.91
CA SER A 159 -7.31 5.67 16.56
C SER A 159 -8.05 6.26 17.76
N ALA A 160 -7.96 5.63 18.93
CA ALA A 160 -8.52 6.19 20.16
C ALA A 160 -7.72 7.41 20.65
N TYR A 161 -6.38 7.34 20.62
CA TYR A 161 -5.51 8.46 21.02
C TYR A 161 -5.70 9.71 20.16
N ASP A 162 -5.98 9.57 18.87
CA ASP A 162 -6.25 10.70 17.98
C ASP A 162 -7.48 11.51 18.44
N LEU A 163 -8.42 10.88 19.14
CA LEU A 163 -9.63 11.50 19.69
C LEU A 163 -9.40 12.16 21.07
N CYS A 164 -8.41 11.71 21.83
CA CYS A 164 -8.14 12.16 23.20
C CYS A 164 -6.71 12.70 23.41
N SER A 165 -5.98 13.01 22.34
CA SER A 165 -4.58 13.43 22.37
C SER A 165 -4.32 14.68 23.20
N SER A 166 -5.30 15.58 23.33
CA SER A 166 -5.21 16.79 24.14
C SER A 166 -5.63 16.59 25.61
N SER A 167 -6.01 15.37 26.02
CA SER A 167 -6.47 15.09 27.38
C SER A 167 -5.33 15.01 28.38
N GLU A 168 -5.49 15.66 29.54
CA GLU A 168 -4.54 15.60 30.66
C GLU A 168 -4.55 14.23 31.36
N ASN A 169 -5.59 13.42 31.14
CA ASN A 169 -5.74 12.08 31.75
C ASN A 169 -4.83 11.00 31.13
N ILE A 170 -4.01 11.38 30.14
CA ILE A 170 -2.94 10.57 29.57
C ILE A 170 -1.61 11.15 30.03
N SER A 171 -0.93 10.42 30.90
CA SER A 171 0.35 10.80 31.49
C SER A 171 1.45 10.92 30.43
N LYS A 172 2.52 11.64 30.76
CA LYS A 172 3.70 11.76 29.90
C LYS A 172 4.30 10.39 29.55
N LEU A 173 4.37 9.48 30.53
CA LEU A 173 4.88 8.12 30.33
C LEU A 173 4.01 7.33 29.33
N GLU A 174 2.69 7.42 29.45
CA GLU A 174 1.77 6.77 28.49
C GLU A 174 1.93 7.36 27.09
N ARG A 175 2.10 8.68 26.96
CA ARG A 175 2.37 9.33 25.66
C ARG A 175 3.68 8.85 25.04
N ASP A 176 4.74 8.74 25.83
CA ASP A 176 6.03 8.24 25.35
C ASP A 176 5.92 6.77 24.88
N LYS A 177 5.16 5.93 25.59
CA LYS A 177 4.86 4.55 25.16
C LYS A 177 4.03 4.49 23.89
N ILE A 178 3.01 5.36 23.75
CA ILE A 178 2.23 5.49 22.52
C ILE A 178 3.14 5.82 21.33
N TYR A 179 4.10 6.73 21.51
CA TYR A 179 5.08 7.05 20.46
C TYR A 179 6.01 5.90 20.15
N PHE A 180 6.52 5.19 21.16
CA PHE A 180 7.35 4.00 20.97
C PHE A 180 6.61 2.94 20.14
N TYR A 181 5.42 2.52 20.55
CA TYR A 181 4.66 1.50 19.85
C TYR A 181 4.24 1.95 18.45
N GLY A 182 3.87 3.24 18.29
CA GLY A 182 3.61 3.84 16.99
C GLY A 182 4.83 3.80 16.06
N ALA A 183 6.04 4.03 16.59
CA ALA A 183 7.28 4.00 15.85
C ALA A 183 7.61 2.58 15.35
N VAL A 184 7.56 1.60 16.25
CA VAL A 184 7.75 0.18 15.91
C VAL A 184 6.74 -0.27 14.85
N ARG A 185 5.46 0.07 15.02
CA ARG A 185 4.40 -0.22 14.03
C ARG A 185 4.66 0.45 12.68
N SER A 186 5.23 1.65 12.68
CA SER A 186 5.55 2.37 11.44
C SER A 186 6.71 1.70 10.70
N ILE A 187 7.74 1.25 11.42
CA ILE A 187 8.86 0.48 10.86
C ILE A 187 8.34 -0.81 10.22
N ILE A 188 7.57 -1.62 10.97
CA ILE A 188 7.00 -2.88 10.47
C ILE A 188 6.09 -2.64 9.25
N PHE A 189 5.26 -1.59 9.28
CA PHE A 189 4.40 -1.28 8.14
C PHE A 189 5.20 -0.87 6.91
N LYS A 190 6.27 -0.07 7.06
CA LYS A 190 7.13 0.31 5.95
C LYS A 190 7.80 -0.93 5.34
N LEU A 191 8.32 -1.83 6.18
CA LEU A 191 8.93 -3.10 5.77
C LEU A 191 7.96 -3.99 4.98
N THR A 192 6.68 -4.02 5.34
CA THR A 192 5.69 -4.94 4.76
C THR A 192 4.87 -4.36 3.61
N LYS A 193 4.53 -3.07 3.65
CA LYS A 193 3.54 -2.43 2.76
C LYS A 193 4.05 -1.18 2.02
N GLY A 194 5.22 -0.65 2.33
CA GLY A 194 5.86 0.45 1.59
C GLY A 194 5.53 1.85 2.12
N ASP A 195 4.27 2.26 2.11
CA ASP A 195 3.87 3.58 2.61
C ASP A 195 3.41 3.53 4.08
N ALA A 196 4.15 4.15 5.00
CA ALA A 196 3.75 4.17 6.41
C ALA A 196 2.41 4.94 6.59
N PRO A 197 1.40 4.39 7.30
CA PRO A 197 0.18 5.11 7.57
C PRO A 197 0.48 6.30 8.46
N ASP A 198 0.00 7.45 7.98
CA ASP A 198 -0.13 8.75 8.60
C ASP A 198 0.69 8.97 9.89
N THR A 199 1.86 9.60 9.74
CA THR A 199 2.70 10.04 10.86
C THR A 199 2.26 11.39 11.42
N ALA A 200 1.16 12.00 10.95
CA ALA A 200 0.76 13.41 11.17
C ALA A 200 0.63 13.88 12.63
N GLN A 201 0.63 12.99 13.62
CA GLN A 201 0.60 13.35 15.05
C GLN A 201 1.79 12.85 15.89
N MET A 202 2.84 12.27 15.29
CA MET A 202 4.07 11.95 16.02
C MET A 202 4.91 13.21 16.22
N ASN A 203 5.54 13.35 17.39
CA ASN A 203 6.51 14.43 17.65
C ASN A 203 7.57 14.46 16.53
N ASP A 204 7.90 15.64 16.00
CA ASP A 204 8.88 15.81 14.93
C ASP A 204 10.24 15.17 15.25
N TYR A 205 10.63 15.15 16.53
CA TYR A 205 11.84 14.45 16.99
C TYR A 205 11.74 12.93 16.80
N VAL A 206 10.59 12.33 17.12
CA VAL A 206 10.34 10.89 16.92
C VAL A 206 10.22 10.57 15.44
N ARG A 207 9.61 11.44 14.63
CA ARG A 207 9.59 11.29 13.17
C ARG A 207 10.98 11.32 12.57
N LYS A 208 11.80 12.30 12.95
CA LYS A 208 13.20 12.40 12.49
C LYS A 208 14.00 11.19 12.91
N MET A 209 13.83 10.72 14.13
CA MET A 209 14.46 9.49 14.60
C MET A 209 13.98 8.25 13.85
N ILE A 210 12.69 8.13 13.51
CA ILE A 210 12.16 7.07 12.65
C ILE A 210 12.76 7.19 11.24
N GLN A 211 12.89 8.41 10.68
CA GLN A 211 13.53 8.61 9.39
C GLN A 211 15.00 8.20 9.44
N GLU A 212 15.79 8.73 10.38
CA GLU A 212 17.19 8.36 10.64
C GLU A 212 17.34 6.86 10.91
N ALA A 213 16.35 6.25 11.57
CA ALA A 213 16.30 4.83 11.82
C ALA A 213 16.32 3.99 10.56
N ILE A 214 15.52 4.46 9.62
CA ILE A 214 15.33 3.86 8.31
C ILE A 214 16.50 4.22 7.39
N LEU A 215 17.16 5.37 7.59
CA LEU A 215 18.31 5.85 6.80
C LEU A 215 19.62 5.12 7.15
N SER A 216 19.84 4.77 8.41
CA SER A 216 21.15 4.34 8.94
C SER A 216 21.62 2.94 8.51
N GLU A 217 20.90 2.19 7.67
CA GLU A 217 21.27 0.82 7.26
C GLU A 217 21.29 0.57 5.74
N GLY A 218 21.31 1.61 4.89
CA GLY A 218 21.24 1.40 3.44
C GLY A 218 19.86 0.95 2.94
N VAL A 219 18.86 1.05 3.82
CA VAL A 219 17.45 0.69 3.57
C VAL A 219 16.70 1.84 2.87
N GLU A 220 17.34 2.97 2.61
CA GLU A 220 16.75 4.07 1.82
C GLU A 220 16.49 3.65 0.37
N GLU A 221 17.39 2.87 -0.25
CA GLU A 221 17.27 2.48 -1.66
C GLU A 221 16.09 1.52 -1.92
N VAL A 222 15.74 0.67 -0.94
CA VAL A 222 14.60 -0.26 -0.99
C VAL A 222 13.25 0.49 -1.02
N PHE A 223 13.15 1.60 -0.28
CA PHE A 223 11.86 2.19 0.08
C PHE A 223 11.63 3.61 -0.45
N THR A 224 12.62 4.25 -1.08
CA THR A 224 12.46 5.57 -1.74
C THR A 224 11.92 5.44 -3.16
N ARG A 225 11.00 4.49 -3.38
CA ARG A 225 10.33 4.30 -4.68
C ARG A 225 9.25 5.32 -4.99
N SER A 226 8.83 6.13 -4.02
CA SER A 226 7.68 7.02 -4.22
C SER A 226 8.03 8.49 -4.50
N LYS A 227 9.31 8.92 -4.40
CA LYS A 227 9.66 10.37 -4.51
C LYS A 227 11.03 10.74 -5.09
N ILE A 228 11.67 9.91 -5.91
CA ILE A 228 12.83 10.38 -6.71
C ILE A 228 12.42 10.44 -8.19
N VAL A 229 11.83 11.59 -8.53
CA VAL A 229 11.85 12.09 -9.90
C VAL A 229 13.30 12.48 -10.18
N GLY A 230 14.01 11.65 -10.96
CA GLY A 230 15.33 11.97 -11.53
C GLY A 230 16.54 11.34 -10.83
N SER A 231 17.25 10.50 -11.59
CA SER A 231 18.68 10.12 -11.41
C SER A 231 19.08 9.10 -10.34
N ARG A 232 18.66 7.85 -10.56
CA ARG A 232 19.43 6.57 -10.50
C ARG A 232 18.42 5.48 -10.11
N SER A 233 17.96 4.71 -11.09
CA SER A 233 17.28 3.44 -10.80
C SER A 233 18.29 2.53 -10.10
N VAL A 234 18.11 2.30 -8.81
CA VAL A 234 18.90 1.30 -8.08
C VAL A 234 18.55 -0.05 -8.70
N ASP A 235 19.56 -0.73 -9.22
CA ASP A 235 19.41 -2.09 -9.71
C ASP A 235 19.26 -3.02 -8.51
N ILE A 236 18.01 -3.41 -8.23
CA ILE A 236 17.64 -4.29 -7.13
C ILE A 236 18.26 -5.69 -7.24
N PHE A 237 18.80 -6.02 -8.40
CA PHE A 237 19.43 -7.30 -8.68
C PHE A 237 20.97 -7.25 -8.57
N SER A 238 21.56 -6.06 -8.41
CA SER A 238 23.02 -5.94 -8.31
C SER A 238 23.59 -6.71 -7.11
N ASP A 239 24.73 -7.38 -7.33
CA ASP A 239 25.43 -8.12 -6.27
C ASP A 239 25.79 -7.22 -5.08
N GLU A 240 26.16 -5.96 -5.33
CA GLU A 240 26.43 -4.98 -4.27
C GLU A 240 25.22 -4.77 -3.35
N TYR A 241 24.03 -4.65 -3.94
CA TYR A 241 22.80 -4.45 -3.20
C TYR A 241 22.40 -5.71 -2.41
N LEU A 242 22.58 -6.89 -3.00
CA LEU A 242 22.36 -8.16 -2.31
C LEU A 242 23.33 -8.38 -1.15
N GLU A 243 24.60 -7.99 -1.30
CA GLU A 243 25.57 -8.02 -0.21
C GLU A 243 25.16 -7.11 0.96
N ARG A 244 24.63 -5.91 0.68
CA ARG A 244 24.11 -5.01 1.71
C ARG A 244 22.96 -5.66 2.50
N ILE A 245 22.02 -6.29 1.80
CA ILE A 245 20.91 -7.02 2.45
C ILE A 245 21.43 -8.21 3.27
N ASN A 246 22.44 -8.92 2.76
CA ASN A 246 23.03 -10.05 3.46
C ASN A 246 23.78 -9.66 4.75
N LYS A 247 24.26 -8.42 4.84
CA LYS A 247 24.90 -7.86 6.04
C LYS A 247 23.93 -7.42 7.13
N ILE A 248 22.61 -7.44 6.88
CA ILE A 248 21.59 -7.09 7.89
C ILE A 248 21.62 -8.16 9.00
N PRO A 249 21.96 -7.79 10.26
CA PRO A 249 22.07 -8.76 11.35
C PRO A 249 20.70 -9.24 11.89
N LEU A 250 19.64 -8.47 11.61
CA LEU A 250 18.27 -8.71 12.07
C LEU A 250 17.56 -9.66 11.09
N LYS A 251 17.47 -10.96 11.44
CA LYS A 251 17.03 -12.03 10.54
C LYS A 251 15.60 -11.85 10.02
N ASN A 252 14.63 -11.54 10.89
CA ASN A 252 13.24 -11.34 10.49
C ASN A 252 13.11 -10.11 9.59
N THR A 253 13.79 -9.02 9.98
CA THR A 253 13.86 -7.80 9.18
C THR A 253 14.43 -8.09 7.78
N LYS A 254 15.55 -8.83 7.69
CA LYS A 254 16.15 -9.27 6.41
C LYS A 254 15.13 -10.02 5.54
N ILE A 255 14.42 -11.00 6.11
CA ILE A 255 13.42 -11.79 5.38
C ILE A 255 12.26 -10.91 4.90
N LYS A 256 11.73 -9.99 5.72
CA LYS A 256 10.66 -9.08 5.29
C LYS A 256 11.12 -8.17 4.15
N VAL A 257 12.35 -7.65 4.22
CA VAL A 257 12.94 -6.82 3.16
C VAL A 257 13.07 -7.60 1.86
N LEU A 258 13.65 -8.81 1.90
CA LEU A 258 13.75 -9.69 0.73
C LEU A 258 12.38 -10.05 0.16
N THR A 259 11.43 -10.39 1.04
CA THR A 259 10.04 -10.68 0.66
C THR A 259 9.40 -9.51 -0.07
N LYS A 260 9.57 -8.28 0.45
CA LYS A 260 9.03 -7.06 -0.15
C LYS A 260 9.65 -6.79 -1.52
N LEU A 261 10.98 -6.92 -1.62
CA LEU A 261 11.72 -6.75 -2.88
C LEU A 261 11.26 -7.74 -3.94
N LEU A 262 11.15 -9.02 -3.58
CA LEU A 262 10.64 -10.07 -4.47
C LEU A 262 9.20 -9.79 -4.89
N LYS A 263 8.30 -9.42 -3.96
CA LYS A 263 6.92 -9.07 -4.32
C LYS A 263 6.88 -7.95 -5.36
N ASP A 264 7.61 -6.87 -5.13
CA ASP A 264 7.59 -5.75 -6.05
C ASP A 264 8.25 -6.11 -7.40
N ALA A 265 9.32 -6.91 -7.39
CA ALA A 265 10.00 -7.38 -8.61
C ALA A 265 9.12 -8.35 -9.42
N ILE A 266 8.47 -9.30 -8.76
CA ILE A 266 7.54 -10.25 -9.36
C ILE A 266 6.32 -9.51 -9.92
N GLU A 267 5.76 -8.52 -9.20
CA GLU A 267 4.65 -7.72 -9.72
C GLU A 267 5.06 -6.90 -10.95
N ALA A 268 6.27 -6.33 -10.98
CA ALA A 268 6.78 -5.66 -12.17
C ALA A 268 6.99 -6.63 -13.35
N TYR A 269 7.55 -7.80 -13.08
CA TYR A 269 7.74 -8.88 -14.05
C TYR A 269 6.40 -9.39 -14.61
N LYS A 270 5.42 -9.61 -13.74
CA LYS A 270 4.08 -10.12 -14.06
C LYS A 270 3.28 -9.22 -14.99
N LYS A 271 3.61 -7.92 -15.05
CA LYS A 271 3.02 -6.99 -16.04
C LYS A 271 3.35 -7.37 -17.47
N VAL A 272 4.52 -7.99 -17.69
CA VAL A 272 4.96 -8.43 -19.01
C VAL A 272 4.77 -9.93 -19.17
N ASN A 273 5.14 -10.75 -18.20
CA ASN A 273 5.01 -12.20 -18.29
C ASN A 273 4.17 -12.75 -17.13
N ARG A 274 2.88 -12.95 -17.40
CA ARG A 274 1.89 -13.30 -16.38
C ARG A 274 2.12 -14.70 -15.83
N ILE A 275 2.33 -15.69 -16.69
CA ILE A 275 2.39 -17.11 -16.29
C ILE A 275 3.58 -17.38 -15.37
N LYS A 276 4.78 -16.92 -15.76
CA LYS A 276 5.98 -16.98 -14.89
C LYS A 276 5.82 -16.14 -13.64
N GLY A 277 5.22 -14.94 -13.75
CA GLY A 277 4.93 -14.10 -12.59
C GLY A 277 4.04 -14.81 -11.54
N ILE A 278 3.06 -15.61 -11.97
CA ILE A 278 2.25 -16.45 -11.08
C ILE A 278 3.11 -17.53 -10.41
N GLN A 279 3.91 -18.27 -11.18
CA GLN A 279 4.80 -19.32 -10.63
C GLN A 279 5.79 -18.79 -9.59
N PHE A 280 6.42 -17.65 -9.87
CA PHE A 280 7.31 -16.99 -8.89
C PHE A 280 6.54 -16.52 -7.66
N SER A 281 5.30 -16.02 -7.82
CA SER A 281 4.44 -15.63 -6.69
C SER A 281 4.12 -16.83 -5.78
N GLU A 282 3.82 -17.99 -6.37
CA GLU A 282 3.54 -19.23 -5.63
C GLU A 282 4.77 -19.74 -4.87
N LYS A 283 5.95 -19.73 -5.51
CA LYS A 283 7.22 -20.07 -4.86
C LYS A 283 7.49 -19.16 -3.67
N LEU A 284 7.31 -17.85 -3.84
CA LEU A 284 7.47 -16.87 -2.76
C LEU A 284 6.47 -17.11 -1.62
N GLN A 285 5.21 -17.43 -1.95
CA GLN A 285 4.20 -17.69 -0.93
C GLN A 285 4.56 -18.91 -0.08
N LYS A 286 5.07 -19.99 -0.68
CA LYS A 286 5.56 -21.17 0.06
C LYS A 286 6.67 -20.82 1.07
N MET A 287 7.60 -19.93 0.69
CA MET A 287 8.67 -19.46 1.57
C MET A 287 8.13 -18.60 2.72
N ILE A 288 7.15 -17.73 2.44
CA ILE A 288 6.46 -16.93 3.46
C ILE A 288 5.70 -17.84 4.45
N ASP A 289 5.05 -18.88 3.96
CA ASP A 289 4.32 -19.83 4.79
C ASP A 289 5.29 -20.61 5.69
N SER A 290 6.43 -21.05 5.16
CA SER A 290 7.51 -21.66 5.95
C SER A 290 8.02 -20.72 7.06
N TYR A 291 8.27 -19.45 6.72
CA TYR A 291 8.67 -18.42 7.68
C TYR A 291 7.64 -18.19 8.80
N ASN A 292 6.35 -18.15 8.46
CA ASN A 292 5.27 -17.89 9.42
C ASN A 292 4.97 -19.11 10.31
N ASN A 293 5.15 -20.32 9.77
CA ASN A 293 4.85 -21.59 10.45
C ASN A 293 6.04 -22.14 11.26
N ARG A 294 7.11 -21.36 11.46
CA ARG A 294 8.26 -21.80 12.27
C ARG A 294 7.79 -22.15 13.70
N HIS A 295 7.95 -23.42 14.08
CA HIS A 295 7.54 -23.88 15.41
C HIS A 295 8.48 -23.35 16.50
N GLY A 296 7.94 -23.18 17.72
CA GLY A 296 8.51 -22.41 18.83
C GLY A 296 9.77 -22.96 19.51
N ASP A 297 10.48 -23.91 18.90
CA ASP A 297 11.81 -24.29 19.37
C ASP A 297 12.85 -23.33 18.76
N LYS A 298 13.62 -22.65 19.63
CA LYS A 298 14.54 -21.57 19.22
C LYS A 298 15.61 -22.03 18.25
N VAL A 299 16.11 -23.26 18.41
CA VAL A 299 17.19 -23.80 17.56
C VAL A 299 16.67 -24.05 16.14
N TYR A 300 15.54 -24.73 16.03
CA TYR A 300 14.87 -24.95 14.74
C TYR A 300 14.42 -23.64 14.09
N ALA A 301 14.00 -22.64 14.89
CA ALA A 301 13.60 -21.34 14.37
C ALA A 301 14.76 -20.59 13.69
N GLU A 302 15.98 -20.65 14.24
CA GLU A 302 17.13 -19.96 13.64
C GLU A 302 17.56 -20.59 12.31
N GLU A 303 17.61 -21.92 12.22
CA GLU A 303 17.92 -22.64 10.98
C GLU A 303 16.87 -22.36 9.89
N ILE A 304 15.58 -22.33 10.24
CA ILE A 304 14.50 -21.99 9.31
C ILE A 304 14.68 -20.56 8.76
N LEU A 305 15.07 -19.60 9.62
CA LEU A 305 15.26 -18.22 9.18
C LEU A 305 16.41 -18.08 8.17
N ASP A 306 17.53 -18.76 8.43
CA ASP A 306 18.69 -18.72 7.52
C ASP A 306 18.35 -19.41 6.19
N ASN A 307 17.72 -20.58 6.24
CA ASN A 307 17.25 -21.31 5.04
C ASN A 307 16.28 -20.47 4.21
N VAL A 308 15.28 -19.84 4.83
CA VAL A 308 14.31 -18.99 4.12
C VAL A 308 15.02 -17.78 3.49
N ALA A 309 15.96 -17.15 4.18
CA ALA A 309 16.70 -16.01 3.62
C ALA A 309 17.54 -16.42 2.39
N GLU A 310 18.17 -17.60 2.43
CA GLU A 310 18.90 -18.17 1.30
C GLU A 310 17.96 -18.51 0.13
N GLU A 311 16.83 -19.17 0.40
CA GLU A 311 15.82 -19.50 -0.61
C GLU A 311 15.25 -18.25 -1.30
N LEU A 312 14.97 -17.18 -0.54
CA LEU A 312 14.53 -15.90 -1.09
C LEU A 312 15.61 -15.27 -1.97
N THR A 313 16.87 -15.30 -1.53
CA THR A 313 18.00 -14.77 -2.31
C THR A 313 18.17 -15.55 -3.62
N LYS A 314 18.05 -16.89 -3.56
CA LYS A 314 18.07 -17.76 -4.74
C LYS A 314 16.90 -17.44 -5.68
N LEU A 315 15.69 -17.27 -5.15
CA LEU A 315 14.51 -16.93 -5.95
C LEU A 315 14.69 -15.59 -6.68
N LEU A 316 15.35 -14.61 -6.05
CA LEU A 316 15.65 -13.33 -6.69
C LEU A 316 16.59 -13.50 -7.88
N LYS A 317 17.65 -14.31 -7.72
CA LYS A 317 18.57 -14.64 -8.82
C LYS A 317 17.91 -15.46 -9.92
N GLU A 318 17.02 -16.40 -9.57
CA GLU A 318 16.22 -17.14 -10.55
C GLU A 318 15.31 -16.21 -11.36
N LEU A 319 14.69 -15.22 -10.70
CA LEU A 319 13.84 -14.22 -11.36
C LEU A 319 14.66 -13.33 -12.30
N GLU A 320 15.85 -12.90 -11.89
CA GLU A 320 16.75 -12.10 -12.72
C GLU A 320 17.20 -12.88 -13.97
N ALA A 321 17.69 -14.11 -13.77
CA ALA A 321 18.13 -14.96 -14.87
C ALA A 321 16.99 -15.25 -15.86
N ASP A 322 15.78 -15.54 -15.36
CA ASP A 322 14.61 -15.74 -16.22
C ASP A 322 14.18 -14.46 -16.92
N LYS A 323 14.33 -13.29 -16.28
CA LYS A 323 14.06 -12.01 -16.92
C LYS A 323 15.03 -11.73 -18.07
N GLU A 324 16.28 -12.16 -17.99
CA GLU A 324 17.29 -11.90 -19.03
C GLU A 324 17.34 -12.99 -20.13
N SER A 325 16.71 -14.15 -19.91
CA SER A 325 16.82 -15.30 -20.83
C SER A 325 16.15 -15.12 -22.20
N PHE A 326 15.34 -14.06 -22.40
CA PHE A 326 14.87 -13.70 -23.75
C PHE A 326 16.03 -13.38 -24.71
N LYS A 327 17.16 -12.88 -24.18
CA LYS A 327 18.34 -12.53 -24.96
C LYS A 327 18.96 -13.75 -25.61
N ASP A 328 19.05 -14.85 -24.87
CA ASP A 328 19.60 -16.12 -25.36
C ASP A 328 18.70 -16.74 -26.43
N LEU A 329 17.39 -16.48 -26.36
CA LEU A 329 16.39 -16.92 -27.34
C LEU A 329 16.31 -16.02 -28.59
N GLY A 330 16.97 -14.85 -28.59
CA GLY A 330 16.89 -13.89 -29.70
C GLY A 330 15.48 -13.35 -29.95
N ILE A 331 14.71 -13.18 -28.87
CA ILE A 331 13.33 -12.66 -28.87
C ILE A 331 13.21 -11.47 -27.92
N ASP A 332 12.15 -10.68 -28.01
CA ASP A 332 11.87 -9.65 -27.02
C ASP A 332 11.16 -10.21 -25.76
N PHE A 333 11.06 -9.39 -24.72
CA PHE A 333 10.52 -9.85 -23.43
C PHE A 333 9.01 -10.13 -23.47
N GLU A 334 8.25 -9.50 -24.38
CA GLU A 334 6.83 -9.79 -24.58
C GLU A 334 6.63 -11.08 -25.38
N GLU A 335 7.47 -11.32 -26.39
CA GLU A 335 7.55 -12.58 -27.14
C GLU A 335 7.92 -13.74 -26.20
N LYS A 336 8.82 -13.51 -25.24
CA LYS A 336 9.14 -14.49 -24.18
C LYS A 336 7.89 -14.88 -23.38
N ALA A 337 6.99 -13.94 -23.08
CA ALA A 337 5.77 -14.26 -22.35
C ALA A 337 4.91 -15.30 -23.09
N PHE A 338 4.78 -15.18 -24.41
CA PHE A 338 4.09 -16.18 -25.22
C PHE A 338 4.86 -17.50 -25.31
N PHE A 339 6.19 -17.44 -25.47
CA PHE A 339 7.03 -18.64 -25.45
C PHE A 339 6.86 -19.43 -24.15
N ASP A 340 6.91 -18.76 -23.00
CA ASP A 340 6.75 -19.41 -21.69
C ASP A 340 5.36 -20.05 -21.52
N ILE A 341 4.30 -19.45 -22.08
CA ILE A 341 2.96 -20.06 -22.09
C ILE A 341 2.98 -21.37 -22.88
N LEU A 342 3.57 -21.37 -24.07
CA LEU A 342 3.66 -22.56 -24.92
C LEU A 342 4.49 -23.66 -24.24
N VAL A 343 5.62 -23.30 -23.63
CA VAL A 343 6.48 -24.25 -22.90
C VAL A 343 5.74 -24.83 -21.70
N GLU A 344 5.07 -23.98 -20.91
CA GLU A 344 4.38 -24.40 -19.70
C GLU A 344 3.27 -25.39 -20.00
N ILE A 345 2.44 -25.11 -21.00
CA ILE A 345 1.32 -25.98 -21.35
C ILE A 345 1.82 -27.29 -21.97
N ALA A 346 2.91 -27.23 -22.74
CA ALA A 346 3.54 -28.44 -23.25
C ALA A 346 4.09 -29.35 -22.14
N LYS A 347 4.59 -28.76 -21.05
CA LYS A 347 5.02 -29.51 -19.86
C LYS A 347 3.86 -30.04 -19.04
N GLN A 348 2.79 -29.26 -18.88
CA GLN A 348 1.59 -29.69 -18.13
C GLN A 348 0.86 -30.87 -18.77
N HIS A 349 0.95 -31.00 -20.09
CA HIS A 349 0.38 -32.14 -20.84
C HIS A 349 1.43 -33.15 -21.31
N ASP A 350 2.63 -33.13 -20.74
CA ASP A 350 3.71 -34.11 -20.97
C ASP A 350 4.13 -34.33 -22.43
N PHE A 351 3.98 -33.32 -23.31
CA PHE A 351 4.36 -33.43 -24.73
C PHE A 351 5.54 -32.53 -25.13
N TYR A 352 6.10 -31.75 -24.20
CA TYR A 352 7.22 -30.85 -24.48
C TYR A 352 8.42 -31.56 -25.12
N GLU A 353 8.91 -32.64 -24.50
CA GLU A 353 10.08 -33.38 -24.99
C GLU A 353 9.85 -33.99 -26.38
N ASP A 354 8.65 -34.52 -26.62
CA ASP A 354 8.30 -35.14 -27.91
C ASP A 354 8.15 -34.09 -29.01
N TYR A 355 7.55 -32.93 -28.70
CA TYR A 355 7.45 -31.81 -29.63
C TYR A 355 8.83 -31.28 -30.00
N ILE A 356 9.72 -31.06 -29.02
CA ILE A 356 11.08 -30.56 -29.27
C ILE A 356 11.89 -31.57 -30.10
N LYS A 357 11.75 -32.89 -29.86
CA LYS A 357 12.41 -33.90 -30.69
C LYS A 357 11.93 -33.91 -32.14
N GLN A 358 10.64 -33.65 -32.37
CA GLN A 358 10.05 -33.70 -33.73
C GLN A 358 10.23 -32.39 -34.51
N HIS A 359 10.20 -31.26 -33.81
CA HIS A 359 10.08 -29.94 -34.43
C HIS A 359 11.21 -28.97 -34.07
N GLY A 360 11.96 -29.24 -33.00
CA GLY A 360 12.98 -28.35 -32.48
C GLY A 360 12.40 -27.19 -31.65
N GLU A 361 13.24 -26.64 -30.77
CA GLU A 361 12.89 -25.47 -29.94
C GLU A 361 12.65 -24.19 -30.76
N GLN A 362 13.35 -24.07 -31.89
CA GLN A 362 13.22 -22.93 -32.81
C GLN A 362 11.77 -22.73 -33.28
N LYS A 363 10.99 -23.80 -33.44
CA LYS A 363 9.60 -23.72 -33.88
C LYS A 363 8.69 -23.07 -32.85
N LEU A 364 8.95 -23.28 -31.54
CA LEU A 364 8.23 -22.59 -30.46
C LEU A 364 8.60 -21.10 -30.39
N ILE A 365 9.87 -20.78 -30.65
CA ILE A 365 10.36 -19.40 -30.72
C ILE A 365 9.69 -18.65 -31.88
N GLU A 366 9.60 -19.27 -33.06
CA GLU A 366 8.90 -18.65 -34.19
C GLU A 366 7.40 -18.51 -33.94
N LEU A 367 6.78 -19.52 -33.33
CA LEU A 367 5.38 -19.46 -32.94
C LEU A 367 5.10 -18.32 -31.96
N SER A 368 5.97 -18.09 -30.96
CA SER A 368 5.78 -17.00 -30.00
C SER A 368 5.86 -15.61 -30.65
N LYS A 369 6.74 -15.42 -31.63
CA LYS A 369 6.81 -14.19 -32.44
C LYS A 369 5.53 -13.97 -33.24
N GLU A 370 4.98 -15.03 -33.83
CA GLU A 370 3.75 -14.94 -34.60
C GLU A 370 2.54 -14.66 -33.71
N MET A 371 2.47 -15.26 -32.51
CA MET A 371 1.46 -14.93 -31.50
C MET A 371 1.49 -13.45 -31.12
N LYS A 372 2.69 -12.89 -30.90
CA LYS A 372 2.85 -11.47 -30.59
C LYS A 372 2.28 -10.59 -31.70
N LYS A 373 2.59 -10.89 -32.97
CA LYS A 373 2.04 -10.13 -34.13
C LYS A 373 0.52 -10.19 -34.19
N ILE A 374 -0.06 -11.36 -34.00
CA ILE A 374 -1.53 -11.55 -34.03
C ILE A 374 -2.19 -10.73 -32.91
N VAL A 375 -1.63 -10.79 -31.70
CA VAL A 375 -2.13 -10.02 -30.56
C VAL A 375 -1.96 -8.52 -30.78
N ASP A 376 -0.82 -8.07 -31.30
CA ASP A 376 -0.54 -6.65 -31.58
C ASP A 376 -1.43 -6.07 -32.69
N ASP A 377 -1.84 -6.89 -33.68
CA ASP A 377 -2.77 -6.44 -34.72
C ASP A 377 -4.18 -6.24 -34.16
N LYS A 378 -4.68 -7.22 -33.39
CA LYS A 378 -6.05 -7.21 -32.85
C LYS A 378 -6.21 -6.33 -31.62
N SER A 379 -5.15 -6.09 -30.87
CA SER A 379 -5.19 -5.26 -29.66
C SER A 379 -5.23 -3.75 -29.93
N ARG A 380 -5.03 -3.31 -31.20
CA ARG A 380 -5.14 -1.91 -31.65
C ARG A 380 -6.53 -1.31 -31.45
N TYR A 381 -7.58 -2.13 -31.43
CA TYR A 381 -8.93 -1.65 -31.26
C TYR A 381 -9.23 -1.29 -29.80
N THR A 382 -9.76 -0.08 -29.57
CA THR A 382 -10.25 0.34 -28.25
C THR A 382 -11.31 -0.65 -27.75
N ASP A 383 -11.23 -1.05 -26.47
CA ASP A 383 -12.11 -2.06 -25.85
C ASP A 383 -12.17 -3.44 -26.56
N TRP A 384 -11.16 -3.85 -27.34
CA TRP A 384 -11.13 -5.17 -27.99
C TRP A 384 -11.47 -6.34 -27.04
N ALA A 385 -11.02 -6.29 -25.79
CA ALA A 385 -11.29 -7.28 -24.75
C ALA A 385 -12.77 -7.35 -24.29
N LYS A 386 -13.67 -6.50 -24.78
CA LYS A 386 -15.12 -6.57 -24.51
C LYS A 386 -15.94 -6.98 -25.75
N LYS A 387 -15.30 -7.03 -26.92
CA LYS A 387 -15.94 -7.26 -28.21
C LYS A 387 -15.84 -8.74 -28.59
N GLU A 388 -16.96 -9.46 -28.52
CA GLU A 388 -16.99 -10.91 -28.75
C GLU A 388 -16.55 -11.31 -30.16
N ASP A 389 -16.85 -10.49 -31.16
CA ASP A 389 -16.40 -10.64 -32.54
C ASP A 389 -14.86 -10.61 -32.65
N ILE A 390 -14.21 -9.63 -32.01
CA ILE A 390 -12.74 -9.53 -32.02
C ILE A 390 -12.11 -10.68 -31.23
N LYS A 391 -12.71 -11.12 -30.13
CA LYS A 391 -12.23 -12.29 -29.38
C LYS A 391 -12.32 -13.58 -30.19
N ALA A 392 -13.43 -13.79 -30.89
CA ALA A 392 -13.64 -14.95 -31.73
C ALA A 392 -12.64 -14.96 -32.90
N ASP A 393 -12.46 -13.81 -33.56
CA ASP A 393 -11.48 -13.65 -34.65
C ASP A 393 -10.04 -13.87 -34.18
N LEU A 394 -9.68 -13.35 -33.00
CA LEU A 394 -8.39 -13.61 -32.35
C LEU A 394 -8.22 -15.10 -32.03
N LYS A 395 -9.25 -15.77 -31.50
CA LYS A 395 -9.23 -17.22 -31.22
C LYS A 395 -8.98 -18.02 -32.49
N VAL A 396 -9.70 -17.72 -33.57
CA VAL A 396 -9.54 -18.41 -34.86
C VAL A 396 -8.13 -18.19 -35.41
N SER A 397 -7.64 -16.95 -35.40
CA SER A 397 -6.29 -16.62 -35.87
C SER A 397 -5.21 -17.40 -35.11
N ILE A 398 -5.31 -17.42 -33.77
CA ILE A 398 -4.40 -18.19 -32.91
C ILE A 398 -4.47 -19.69 -33.27
N ILE A 399 -5.67 -20.28 -33.37
CA ILE A 399 -5.84 -21.71 -33.66
C ILE A 399 -5.23 -22.09 -35.02
N LEU A 400 -5.44 -21.27 -36.06
CA LEU A 400 -4.88 -21.53 -37.39
C LEU A 400 -3.36 -21.51 -37.37
N THR A 401 -2.77 -20.47 -36.76
CA THR A 401 -1.31 -20.37 -36.61
C THR A 401 -0.75 -21.53 -35.78
N MET A 402 -1.42 -21.91 -34.71
CA MET A 402 -1.06 -23.07 -33.89
C MET A 402 -1.05 -24.38 -34.70
N ALA A 403 -2.09 -24.59 -35.50
CA ALA A 403 -2.22 -25.77 -36.37
C ALA A 403 -1.12 -25.84 -37.43
N ASP A 404 -0.76 -24.72 -38.06
CA ASP A 404 0.35 -24.65 -39.03
C ASP A 404 1.69 -25.05 -38.40
N TYR A 405 1.85 -24.75 -37.10
CA TYR A 405 3.04 -25.09 -36.33
C TYR A 405 2.95 -26.48 -35.67
N GLY A 406 1.85 -27.22 -35.86
CA GLY A 406 1.63 -28.56 -35.29
C GLY A 406 1.53 -28.56 -33.77
N TYR A 407 1.13 -27.43 -33.17
CA TYR A 407 1.09 -27.23 -31.73
C TYR A 407 -0.34 -26.83 -31.30
N PRO A 408 -0.91 -27.36 -30.20
CA PRO A 408 -0.50 -28.58 -29.52
C PRO A 408 -0.83 -29.82 -30.39
N PRO A 409 -0.17 -30.97 -30.16
CA PRO A 409 -0.48 -32.23 -30.86
C PRO A 409 -1.94 -32.69 -30.70
N VAL A 410 -2.57 -32.31 -29.59
CA VAL A 410 -3.99 -32.52 -29.28
C VAL A 410 -4.57 -31.18 -28.87
N VAL A 411 -5.73 -30.80 -29.40
CA VAL A 411 -6.37 -29.50 -29.13
C VAL A 411 -6.50 -29.26 -27.62
N GLN A 412 -5.86 -28.20 -27.12
CA GLN A 412 -5.96 -27.73 -25.74
C GLN A 412 -6.52 -26.31 -25.72
N ASP A 413 -7.75 -26.15 -25.21
CA ASP A 413 -8.38 -24.83 -25.05
C ASP A 413 -7.61 -23.93 -24.04
N GLU A 414 -6.83 -24.52 -23.15
CA GLU A 414 -6.03 -23.81 -22.15
C GLU A 414 -4.97 -22.90 -22.78
N VAL A 415 -4.36 -23.30 -23.91
CA VAL A 415 -3.38 -22.46 -24.60
C VAL A 415 -3.99 -21.16 -25.06
N PHE A 416 -5.17 -21.24 -25.68
CA PHE A 416 -5.90 -20.07 -26.09
C PHE A 416 -6.23 -19.18 -24.89
N LYS A 417 -6.71 -19.77 -23.79
CA LYS A 417 -7.09 -19.04 -22.59
C LYS A 417 -5.90 -18.27 -22.00
N GLU A 418 -4.74 -18.89 -21.87
CA GLU A 418 -3.55 -18.24 -21.31
C GLU A 418 -2.97 -17.17 -22.23
N ILE A 419 -2.92 -17.41 -23.55
CA ILE A 419 -2.52 -16.39 -24.54
C ILE A 419 -3.47 -15.19 -24.48
N PHE A 420 -4.78 -15.45 -24.37
CA PHE A 420 -5.79 -14.41 -24.26
C PHE A 420 -5.62 -13.58 -22.97
N LEU A 421 -5.41 -14.24 -21.83
CA LEU A 421 -5.15 -13.57 -20.54
C LEU A 421 -3.86 -12.76 -20.58
N GLN A 422 -2.83 -13.22 -21.29
CA GLN A 422 -1.58 -12.50 -21.49
C GLN A 422 -1.79 -11.25 -22.36
N ALA A 423 -2.60 -11.33 -23.42
CA ALA A 423 -2.97 -10.19 -24.24
C ALA A 423 -3.76 -9.13 -23.44
N GLU A 424 -4.72 -9.55 -22.59
CA GLU A 424 -5.43 -8.63 -21.69
C GLU A 424 -4.47 -7.99 -20.66
N ASN A 425 -3.47 -8.75 -20.20
CA ASN A 425 -2.46 -8.27 -19.24
C ASN A 425 -1.60 -7.16 -19.84
N PHE A 426 -1.14 -7.30 -21.09
CA PHE A 426 -0.40 -6.23 -21.79
C PHE A 426 -1.23 -4.95 -21.89
N LYS A 427 -2.49 -5.05 -22.29
CA LYS A 427 -3.39 -3.89 -22.39
C LYS A 427 -3.59 -3.18 -21.05
N LYS A 428 -3.64 -3.93 -19.94
CA LYS A 428 -3.85 -3.37 -18.60
C LYS A 428 -2.68 -2.49 -18.14
N TYR A 429 -1.47 -2.73 -18.65
CA TYR A 429 -0.23 -2.08 -18.20
C TYR A 429 0.51 -1.28 -19.29
N GLN A 430 -0.03 -1.21 -20.51
CA GLN A 430 0.21 -0.14 -21.50
C GLN A 430 -0.45 1.16 -21.03
#